data_AF-A0A844M6G3-F1
#
_entry.id   AF-A0A844M6G3-F1
#
_cell.length_a   1.000
_cell.length_b   1.000
_cell.length_c   1.000
_cell.angle_alpha   90.00
_cell.angle_beta   90.00
_cell.angle_gamma   90.00
#
_symmetry.space_group_name_H-M   'P 1'
#
loop_
_entity.id
_entity.type
_entity.pdbx_description
1 polymer ?
#
loop_
_entity_poly.entity_id
_entity_poly.type
_entity_poly.pdbx_seq_one_letter_code
_entity_poly.pdbx_strand_id
1 'polypeptide(L)'
;MFLPWRLFRERLDEVCPEWVIDYSEIQYLGNDAICRAGITILGVRKEAMACVPISVLSSNGKEMTRGSAADRLAAKVLKNCGEVWGIGRYIENQEFTIRYLWERRQELDDQMLGELQRLIQQYKISTGASSKPKPQPKTEPSPFTKPQTGTTQQVQQQPTADLYPANNGVVKRVRTITGHNPNWIYAQCGHYGYDRPAMMPPEDLEKLVCDMCADFAFSVGTAVNRSGALTSIQSALNFAKESGQPIVDAALMWLERHQTVSSPR
;
A
#
# COMPACT_ATOMS: atom_id res chain seq x y z
N MET A 1 14.87 -10.07 6.97
CA MET A 1 14.27 -8.73 7.18
C MET A 1 12.90 -8.72 6.52
N PHE A 2 11.85 -8.25 7.20
CA PHE A 2 10.47 -8.25 6.70
C PHE A 2 10.24 -6.98 5.91
N LEU A 3 9.98 -7.08 4.61
CA LEU A 3 9.59 -5.93 3.81
C LEU A 3 8.14 -5.57 4.17
N PRO A 4 7.83 -4.33 4.57
CA PRO A 4 6.46 -3.94 4.86
C PRO A 4 5.61 -4.25 3.64
N TRP A 5 4.53 -5.02 3.80
CA TRP A 5 3.62 -5.36 2.71
C TRP A 5 3.07 -4.11 1.99
N ARG A 6 3.15 -2.93 2.63
CA ARG A 6 2.88 -1.61 2.04
C ARG A 6 3.74 -1.32 0.81
N LEU A 7 5.03 -1.67 0.80
CA LEU A 7 5.91 -1.39 -0.35
C LEU A 7 5.50 -2.18 -1.60
N PHE A 8 4.92 -3.38 -1.43
CA PHE A 8 4.38 -4.14 -2.56
C PHE A 8 3.21 -3.41 -3.22
N ARG A 9 2.32 -2.83 -2.40
CA ARG A 9 1.18 -2.05 -2.92
C ARG A 9 1.67 -0.78 -3.61
N GLU A 10 2.62 -0.07 -3.01
CA GLU A 10 3.18 1.15 -3.60
C GLU A 10 3.82 0.91 -4.98
N ARG A 11 4.59 -0.17 -5.14
CA ARG A 11 5.17 -0.55 -6.44
C ARG A 11 4.12 -0.98 -7.46
N LEU A 12 3.12 -1.73 -7.01
CA LEU A 12 2.00 -2.10 -7.88
C LEU A 12 1.22 -0.88 -8.33
N ASP A 13 0.97 0.07 -7.41
CA ASP A 13 0.31 1.33 -7.69
C ASP A 13 1.10 2.22 -8.66
N GLU A 14 2.43 2.14 -8.66
CA GLU A 14 3.30 2.85 -9.61
C GLU A 14 3.25 2.25 -11.02
N VAL A 15 3.30 0.92 -11.13
CA VAL A 15 3.46 0.22 -12.41
C VAL A 15 2.13 -0.11 -13.09
N CYS A 16 1.09 -0.46 -12.32
CA CYS A 16 -0.23 -0.82 -12.82
C CYS A 16 -1.30 -0.40 -11.79
N PRO A 17 -1.70 0.88 -11.76
CA PRO A 17 -2.62 1.42 -10.76
C PRO A 17 -4.00 0.74 -10.70
N GLU A 18 -4.42 0.14 -11.80
CA GLU A 18 -5.68 -0.60 -11.96
C GLU A 18 -5.62 -2.04 -11.45
N TRP A 19 -4.49 -2.46 -10.87
CA TRP A 19 -4.38 -3.78 -10.25
C TRP A 19 -5.46 -3.96 -9.17
N VAL A 20 -5.96 -5.18 -9.08
CA VAL A 20 -6.99 -5.54 -8.09
C VAL A 20 -6.50 -6.71 -7.27
N ILE A 21 -6.84 -6.72 -5.99
CA ILE A 21 -6.67 -7.88 -5.13
C ILE A 21 -7.98 -8.23 -4.45
N ASP A 22 -8.30 -9.51 -4.47
CA ASP A 22 -9.40 -10.10 -3.75
C ASP A 22 -8.88 -11.25 -2.89
N TYR A 23 -9.57 -11.43 -1.77
CA TYR A 23 -9.24 -12.42 -0.75
C TYR A 23 -10.40 -13.40 -0.67
N SER A 24 -10.08 -14.68 -0.54
CA SER A 24 -11.05 -15.68 -0.16
C SER A 24 -11.49 -15.46 1.28
N GLU A 25 -12.58 -16.12 1.66
CA GLU A 25 -12.92 -16.32 3.05
C GLU A 25 -11.75 -16.91 3.84
N ILE A 26 -11.59 -16.48 5.09
CA ILE A 26 -10.57 -17.00 6.01
C ILE A 26 -11.08 -18.31 6.58
N GLN A 27 -10.33 -19.38 6.34
CA GLN A 27 -10.61 -20.70 6.89
C GLN A 27 -9.75 -20.94 8.12
N TYR A 28 -10.35 -21.45 9.19
CA TYR A 28 -9.64 -21.80 10.42
C TYR A 28 -9.53 -23.32 10.53
N LEU A 29 -8.30 -23.81 10.68
CA LEU A 29 -8.00 -25.22 10.87
C LEU A 29 -7.09 -25.40 12.09
N GLY A 30 -7.69 -25.78 13.23
CA GLY A 30 -6.96 -25.86 14.49
C GLY A 30 -6.46 -24.48 14.93
N ASN A 31 -5.15 -24.34 15.14
CA ASN A 31 -4.53 -23.06 15.48
C ASN A 31 -4.09 -22.27 14.23
N ASP A 32 -4.48 -22.67 13.02
CA ASP A 32 -4.06 -22.02 11.79
C ASP A 32 -5.22 -21.27 11.12
N ALA A 33 -4.93 -20.07 10.63
CA ALA A 33 -5.80 -19.29 9.76
C ALA A 33 -5.22 -19.31 8.34
N ILE A 34 -6.06 -19.66 7.37
CA ILE A 34 -5.71 -19.91 5.98
C ILE A 34 -6.54 -19.01 5.07
N CYS A 35 -5.90 -18.40 4.08
CA CYS A 35 -6.56 -17.55 3.10
C CYS A 35 -5.86 -17.68 1.75
N ARG A 36 -6.64 -17.55 0.68
CA ARG A 36 -6.16 -17.39 -0.69
C ARG A 36 -6.38 -15.94 -1.13
N ALA A 37 -5.47 -15.39 -1.90
CA ALA A 37 -5.71 -14.12 -2.59
C ALA A 37 -5.30 -14.23 -4.05
N GLY A 38 -5.90 -13.38 -4.89
CA GLY A 38 -5.55 -13.23 -6.28
C GLY A 38 -5.18 -11.79 -6.59
N ILE A 39 -4.08 -11.57 -7.30
CA ILE A 39 -3.76 -10.26 -7.89
C ILE A 39 -4.07 -10.33 -9.38
N THR A 40 -4.89 -9.39 -9.85
CA THR A 40 -5.22 -9.20 -11.27
C THR A 40 -4.52 -7.95 -11.79
N ILE A 41 -3.72 -8.10 -12.85
CA ILE A 41 -3.00 -7.03 -13.54
C ILE A 41 -3.31 -7.16 -15.03
N LEU A 42 -3.82 -6.09 -15.65
CA LEU A 42 -4.16 -6.07 -17.09
C LEU A 42 -5.01 -7.28 -17.55
N GLY A 43 -5.98 -7.68 -16.72
CA GLY A 43 -6.88 -8.81 -17.00
C GLY A 43 -6.30 -10.21 -16.77
N VAL A 44 -5.00 -10.32 -16.46
CA VAL A 44 -4.37 -11.60 -16.07
C VAL A 44 -4.41 -11.72 -14.56
N ARG A 45 -4.86 -12.87 -14.05
CA ARG A 45 -4.98 -13.16 -12.62
C ARG A 45 -3.98 -14.24 -12.20
N LYS A 46 -3.29 -14.02 -11.09
CA LYS A 46 -2.51 -15.07 -10.41
C LYS A 46 -2.85 -15.12 -8.93
N GLU A 47 -2.88 -16.33 -8.38
CA GLU A 47 -3.30 -16.60 -7.01
C GLU A 47 -2.17 -17.20 -6.18
N ALA A 48 -2.22 -16.95 -4.87
CA ALA A 48 -1.39 -17.62 -3.89
C ALA A 48 -2.18 -17.87 -2.60
N MET A 49 -1.69 -18.81 -1.80
CA MET A 49 -2.24 -19.14 -0.49
C MET A 49 -1.26 -18.77 0.62
N ALA A 50 -1.79 -18.48 1.79
CA ALA A 50 -1.02 -18.33 3.01
C ALA A 50 -1.70 -19.00 4.18
N CYS A 51 -0.87 -19.33 5.17
CA CYS A 51 -1.28 -19.87 6.46
C CYS A 51 -0.50 -19.10 7.54
N VAL A 52 -1.19 -18.69 8.61
CA VAL A 52 -0.58 -18.10 9.80
C VAL A 52 -1.20 -18.70 11.07
N PRO A 53 -0.42 -18.90 12.14
CA PRO A 53 -0.98 -19.37 13.40
C PRO A 53 -1.83 -18.26 14.05
N ILE A 54 -3.02 -18.61 14.53
CA ILE A 54 -3.95 -17.73 15.25
C ILE A 54 -3.27 -17.22 16.52
N SER A 55 -2.73 -18.14 17.32
CA SER A 55 -1.99 -17.83 18.54
C SER A 55 -0.54 -18.32 18.45
N VAL A 56 0.38 -17.51 18.95
CA VAL A 56 1.79 -17.89 19.11
C VAL A 56 2.12 -17.82 20.59
N LEU A 57 2.42 -18.98 21.20
CA LEU A 57 2.84 -19.07 22.58
C LEU A 57 4.37 -19.10 22.67
N SER A 58 4.92 -18.47 23.71
CA SER A 58 6.32 -18.61 24.07
C SER A 58 6.60 -20.00 24.66
N SER A 59 7.88 -20.34 24.84
CA SER A 59 8.29 -21.55 25.57
C SER A 59 7.73 -21.64 26.99
N ASN A 60 7.34 -20.49 27.57
CA ASN A 60 6.77 -20.39 28.91
C ASN A 60 5.23 -20.29 28.88
N GLY A 61 4.60 -20.59 27.75
CA GLY A 61 3.14 -20.54 27.58
C GLY A 61 2.54 -19.13 27.50
N LYS A 62 3.37 -18.08 27.39
CA LYS A 62 2.89 -16.69 27.30
C LYS A 62 2.52 -16.35 25.86
N GLU A 63 1.37 -15.71 25.64
CA GLU A 63 0.99 -15.25 24.32
C GLU A 63 1.95 -14.16 23.80
N MET A 64 2.48 -14.40 22.60
CA MET A 64 3.45 -13.57 21.90
C MET A 64 2.89 -13.07 20.55
N THR A 65 1.61 -13.33 20.27
CA THR A 65 0.94 -12.90 19.05
C THR A 65 0.98 -11.38 18.94
N ARG A 66 1.42 -10.85 17.80
CA ARG A 66 1.39 -9.41 17.50
C ARG A 66 0.43 -9.15 16.35
N GLY A 67 -0.64 -8.40 16.61
CA GLY A 67 -1.69 -8.10 15.64
C GLY A 67 -2.64 -9.27 15.40
N SER A 68 -3.76 -9.00 14.73
CA SER A 68 -4.79 -10.01 14.49
C SER A 68 -4.29 -11.09 13.53
N ALA A 69 -4.85 -12.30 13.66
CA ALA A 69 -4.56 -13.39 12.71
C ALA A 69 -4.96 -12.99 11.28
N ALA A 70 -6.08 -12.29 11.13
CA ALA A 70 -6.56 -11.79 9.84
C ALA A 70 -5.58 -10.81 9.17
N ASP A 71 -5.04 -9.84 9.92
CA ASP A 71 -4.08 -8.86 9.37
C ASP A 71 -2.77 -9.52 8.96
N ARG A 72 -2.26 -10.42 9.81
CA ARG A 72 -1.04 -11.18 9.52
C ARG A 72 -1.24 -12.07 8.29
N LEU A 73 -2.41 -12.69 8.18
CA LEU A 73 -2.77 -13.55 7.07
C LEU A 73 -2.91 -12.75 5.76
N ALA A 74 -3.61 -11.62 5.80
CA ALA A 74 -3.76 -10.71 4.65
C ALA A 74 -2.39 -10.20 4.16
N ALA A 75 -1.51 -9.81 5.07
CA ALA A 75 -0.15 -9.39 4.73
C ALA A 75 0.67 -10.54 4.12
N LYS A 76 0.58 -11.74 4.69
CA LYS A 76 1.33 -12.91 4.22
C LYS A 76 0.85 -13.37 2.85
N VAL A 77 -0.46 -13.43 2.61
CA VAL A 77 -1.01 -13.85 1.32
C VAL A 77 -0.73 -12.83 0.23
N LEU A 78 -0.81 -11.52 0.53
CA LEU A 78 -0.40 -10.46 -0.40
C LEU A 78 1.07 -10.59 -0.81
N LYS A 79 1.97 -10.86 0.16
CA LYS A 79 3.38 -11.12 -0.15
C LYS A 79 3.51 -12.30 -1.12
N ASN A 80 2.88 -13.42 -0.82
CA ASN A 80 2.95 -14.62 -1.65
C ASN A 80 2.40 -14.37 -3.07
N CYS A 81 1.31 -13.61 -3.22
CA CYS A 81 0.80 -13.20 -4.53
C CYS A 81 1.81 -12.32 -5.28
N GLY A 82 2.46 -11.38 -4.59
CA GLY A 82 3.53 -10.55 -5.15
C GLY A 82 4.72 -11.38 -5.66
N GLU A 83 5.08 -12.46 -4.97
CA GLU A 83 6.12 -13.41 -5.43
C GLU A 83 5.71 -14.14 -6.71
N VAL A 84 4.45 -14.61 -6.79
CA VAL A 84 3.93 -15.30 -7.99
C VAL A 84 3.90 -14.39 -9.22
N TRP A 85 3.75 -13.08 -9.00
CA TRP A 85 3.89 -12.07 -10.04
C TRP A 85 5.34 -11.65 -10.35
N GLY A 86 6.31 -12.09 -9.54
CA GLY A 86 7.71 -11.68 -9.67
C GLY A 86 8.00 -10.27 -9.15
N ILE A 87 6.99 -9.59 -8.58
CA ILE A 87 7.11 -8.26 -7.96
C ILE A 87 7.94 -8.34 -6.66
N GLY A 88 7.96 -9.52 -6.05
CA GLY A 88 8.78 -9.85 -4.88
C GLY A 88 10.12 -10.51 -5.15
N ARG A 89 10.50 -10.79 -6.41
CA ARG A 89 11.65 -11.67 -6.71
C ARG A 89 13.00 -11.18 -6.19
N TYR A 90 13.14 -9.88 -5.91
CA TYR A 90 14.33 -9.28 -5.29
C TYR A 90 14.32 -9.27 -3.75
N ILE A 91 13.23 -9.71 -3.11
CA ILE A 91 12.90 -9.39 -1.70
C ILE A 91 13.32 -10.48 -0.73
N GLU A 92 13.29 -11.76 -1.12
CA GLU A 92 13.64 -12.83 -0.18
C GLU A 92 15.11 -12.83 0.24
N ASN A 93 15.99 -12.20 -0.54
CA ASN A 93 17.41 -12.16 -0.19
C ASN A 93 18.11 -10.85 -0.59
N GLN A 94 17.47 -9.70 -0.34
CA GLN A 94 18.07 -8.38 -0.62
C GLN A 94 19.47 -8.26 -0.01
N GLU A 95 19.67 -8.75 1.21
CA GLU A 95 20.99 -8.73 1.84
C GLU A 95 22.02 -9.55 1.04
N PHE A 96 21.69 -10.77 0.64
CA PHE A 96 22.55 -11.58 -0.21
C PHE A 96 22.80 -10.94 -1.58
N THR A 97 21.76 -10.44 -2.24
CA THR A 97 21.89 -9.80 -3.55
C THR A 97 22.79 -8.57 -3.46
N ILE A 98 22.63 -7.75 -2.42
CA ILE A 98 23.50 -6.58 -2.17
C ILE A 98 24.93 -7.02 -1.86
N ARG A 99 25.14 -8.05 -1.03
CA ARG A 99 26.47 -8.61 -0.74
C ARG A 99 27.14 -9.18 -1.99
N TYR A 100 26.41 -9.94 -2.78
CA TYR A 100 26.86 -10.54 -4.03
C TYR A 100 27.29 -9.48 -5.06
N LEU A 101 26.45 -8.44 -5.24
CA LEU A 101 26.79 -7.31 -6.11
C LEU A 101 27.99 -6.52 -5.57
N TRP A 102 28.14 -6.39 -4.25
CA TRP A 102 29.28 -5.71 -3.63
C TRP A 102 30.59 -6.48 -3.78
N GLU A 103 30.54 -7.81 -3.71
CA GLU A 103 31.67 -8.69 -3.99
C GLU A 103 32.13 -8.58 -5.45
N ARG A 104 31.18 -8.38 -6.38
CA ARG A 104 31.43 -8.20 -7.82
C ARG A 104 31.41 -6.76 -8.30
N ARG A 105 31.61 -5.80 -7.39
CA ARG A 105 31.55 -4.36 -7.70
C ARG A 105 32.49 -3.91 -8.83
N GLN A 106 33.54 -4.68 -9.11
CA GLN A 106 34.47 -4.41 -10.22
C GLN A 106 33.86 -4.69 -11.60
N GLU A 107 32.79 -5.50 -11.66
CA GLU A 107 32.04 -5.83 -12.88
C GLU A 107 30.89 -4.85 -13.15
N LEU A 108 30.65 -3.89 -12.25
CA LEU A 108 29.54 -2.94 -12.32
C LEU A 108 30.01 -1.59 -12.85
N ASP A 109 29.14 -0.90 -13.58
CA ASP A 109 29.38 0.48 -13.99
C ASP A 109 29.21 1.48 -12.82
N ASP A 110 29.68 2.71 -13.02
CA ASP A 110 29.69 3.75 -11.99
C ASP A 110 28.28 4.12 -11.49
N GLN A 111 27.27 4.04 -12.37
CA GLN A 111 25.89 4.33 -12.02
C GLN A 111 25.31 3.24 -11.10
N MET A 112 25.52 1.98 -11.45
CA MET A 112 25.11 0.82 -10.65
C MET A 112 25.85 0.78 -9.30
N LEU A 113 27.12 1.20 -9.28
CA LEU A 113 27.89 1.34 -8.05
C LEU A 113 27.30 2.39 -7.11
N GLY A 114 26.91 3.55 -7.65
CA GLY A 114 26.23 4.61 -6.88
C GLY A 114 24.92 4.11 -6.24
N GLU A 115 24.10 3.40 -7.02
CA GLU A 115 22.86 2.81 -6.51
C GLU A 115 23.12 1.71 -5.47
N LEU A 116 24.12 0.85 -5.70
CA LEU A 116 24.50 -0.20 -4.75
C LEU A 116 24.97 0.39 -3.41
N GLN A 117 25.77 1.46 -3.43
CA GLN A 117 26.19 2.18 -2.23
C GLN A 117 25.00 2.79 -1.47
N ARG A 118 24.06 3.41 -2.21
CA ARG A 118 22.81 3.93 -1.65
C ARG A 118 22.00 2.84 -0.95
N LEU A 119 21.89 1.67 -1.59
CA LEU A 119 21.21 0.51 -1.01
C LEU A 119 21.93 -0.02 0.24
N ILE A 120 23.26 -0.14 0.24
CA ILE A 120 24.03 -0.58 1.42
C ILE A 120 23.79 0.34 2.62
N GLN A 121 23.78 1.66 2.39
CA GLN A 121 23.50 2.66 3.43
C GLN A 121 22.05 2.57 3.91
N GLN A 122 21.09 2.49 2.99
CA GLN A 122 19.66 2.39 3.29
C GLN A 122 19.34 1.16 4.15
N TYR A 123 19.96 0.02 3.84
CA TYR A 123 19.71 -1.26 4.54
C TYR A 123 20.70 -1.56 5.66
N LYS A 124 21.66 -0.66 5.95
CA LYS A 124 22.69 -0.79 6.99
C LYS A 124 23.44 -2.13 6.93
N ILE A 125 23.76 -2.59 5.72
CA ILE A 125 24.44 -3.88 5.51
C ILE A 125 25.93 -3.70 5.80
N SER A 126 26.48 -4.48 6.73
CA SER A 126 27.92 -4.51 6.97
C SER A 126 28.63 -5.18 5.80
N THR A 127 29.35 -4.40 5.00
CA THR A 127 30.13 -4.83 3.83
C THR A 127 31.44 -5.56 4.18
N GLY A 128 31.67 -5.82 5.46
CA GLY A 128 32.75 -6.70 5.92
C GLY A 128 32.51 -8.13 5.45
N ALA A 129 33.51 -8.71 4.78
CA ALA A 129 33.48 -10.09 4.33
C ALA A 129 33.44 -11.04 5.53
N SER A 130 32.28 -11.64 5.83
CA SER A 130 32.13 -13.00 6.37
C SER A 130 30.68 -13.26 6.78
N SER A 131 30.02 -14.19 6.10
CA SER A 131 29.32 -15.31 6.77
C SER A 131 28.79 -16.28 5.72
N LYS A 132 29.29 -17.51 5.78
CA LYS A 132 28.78 -18.64 4.98
C LYS A 132 27.27 -18.82 5.22
N PRO A 133 26.48 -19.17 4.20
CA PRO A 133 25.04 -19.39 4.36
C PRO A 133 24.81 -20.62 5.26
N LYS A 134 24.05 -20.42 6.34
CA LYS A 134 23.51 -21.51 7.16
C LYS A 134 22.32 -22.12 6.40
N PRO A 135 22.26 -23.45 6.15
CA PRO A 135 21.14 -24.05 5.44
C PRO A 135 19.86 -23.92 6.27
N GLN A 136 18.80 -23.38 5.66
CA GLN A 136 17.46 -23.40 6.23
C GLN A 136 16.92 -24.84 6.21
N PRO A 137 16.36 -25.36 7.32
CA PRO A 137 15.66 -26.63 7.30
C PRO A 137 14.34 -26.47 6.52
N LYS A 138 14.16 -27.35 5.52
CA LYS A 138 12.89 -27.60 4.85
C LYS A 138 11.89 -28.16 5.88
N THR A 139 10.73 -27.54 6.01
CA THR A 139 9.59 -28.16 6.71
C THR A 139 8.50 -28.45 5.68
N GLU A 140 8.38 -29.73 5.32
CA GLU A 140 7.21 -30.28 4.64
C GLU A 140 6.01 -30.34 5.60
N PRO A 141 4.76 -30.32 5.11
CA PRO A 141 3.56 -30.33 5.94
C PRO A 141 3.10 -31.76 6.23
N SER A 142 2.66 -32.05 7.45
CA SER A 142 1.90 -33.27 7.76
C SER A 142 1.18 -33.24 9.12
N PRO A 143 0.19 -34.12 9.36
CA PRO A 143 -1.19 -33.69 9.64
C PRO A 143 -1.69 -34.01 11.06
N PHE A 144 -2.81 -33.37 11.44
CA PHE A 144 -3.84 -33.82 12.40
C PHE A 144 -3.43 -34.19 13.84
N THR A 145 -3.93 -33.44 14.82
CA THR A 145 -4.72 -34.01 15.94
C THR A 145 -5.69 -32.97 16.54
N LYS A 146 -6.91 -33.41 16.89
CA LYS A 146 -8.04 -32.64 17.46
C LYS A 146 -7.93 -32.48 19.02
N PRO A 147 -9.01 -32.15 19.78
CA PRO A 147 -9.37 -30.79 20.23
C PRO A 147 -9.54 -30.71 21.78
N GLN A 148 -9.69 -29.51 22.38
CA GLN A 148 -10.37 -29.29 23.69
C GLN A 148 -10.43 -27.76 23.96
N THR A 149 -11.60 -27.10 23.86
CA THR A 149 -12.68 -26.84 24.86
C THR A 149 -12.43 -25.74 25.89
N GLY A 150 -13.24 -24.67 25.78
CA GLY A 150 -13.73 -23.79 26.87
C GLY A 150 -12.84 -22.60 27.26
N THR A 151 -13.30 -21.39 27.59
CA THR A 151 -14.62 -20.73 27.61
C THR A 151 -14.36 -19.22 27.82
N THR A 152 -15.28 -18.37 27.34
CA THR A 152 -15.58 -16.99 27.79
C THR A 152 -14.61 -15.82 27.46
N GLN A 153 -14.99 -15.11 26.39
CA GLN A 153 -15.22 -13.66 26.27
C GLN A 153 -14.31 -12.68 27.03
N GLN A 154 -13.66 -11.80 26.27
CA GLN A 154 -13.81 -10.36 26.47
C GLN A 154 -13.76 -9.63 25.12
N VAL A 155 -14.77 -8.77 24.94
CA VAL A 155 -15.06 -7.96 23.76
C VAL A 155 -13.97 -6.90 23.59
N GLN A 156 -13.27 -6.88 22.46
CA GLN A 156 -12.45 -5.74 22.06
C GLN A 156 -12.65 -5.44 20.57
N GLN A 157 -12.91 -4.18 20.31
CA GLN A 157 -13.60 -3.62 19.14
C GLN A 157 -12.95 -4.01 17.80
N GLN A 158 -13.83 -4.36 16.86
CA GLN A 158 -13.55 -4.58 15.44
C GLN A 158 -12.78 -3.40 14.82
N PRO A 159 -11.88 -3.63 13.83
CA PRO A 159 -11.39 -2.56 12.98
C PRO A 159 -12.60 -1.93 12.28
N THR A 160 -12.80 -0.63 12.47
CA THR A 160 -13.88 0.11 11.82
C THR A 160 -13.76 -0.07 10.32
N ALA A 161 -14.75 -0.75 9.74
CA ALA A 161 -14.86 -0.93 8.29
C ALA A 161 -14.84 0.45 7.62
N ASP A 162 -14.23 0.53 6.43
CA ASP A 162 -14.28 1.74 5.62
C ASP A 162 -15.73 2.14 5.38
N LEU A 163 -16.14 3.31 5.87
CA LEU A 163 -17.51 3.82 5.72
C LEU A 163 -17.80 4.21 4.28
N TYR A 164 -16.78 4.66 3.53
CA TYR A 164 -16.87 5.14 2.17
C TYR A 164 -15.69 4.63 1.31
N PRO A 165 -15.62 3.33 1.02
CA PRO A 165 -14.47 2.72 0.32
C PRO A 165 -14.23 3.30 -1.08
N ALA A 166 -15.28 3.79 -1.74
CA ALA A 166 -15.21 4.43 -3.06
C ALA A 166 -14.36 5.72 -3.07
N ASN A 167 -14.23 6.40 -1.93
CA ASN A 167 -13.49 7.66 -1.82
C ASN A 167 -12.00 7.50 -2.13
N ASN A 168 -11.44 6.33 -1.82
CA ASN A 168 -10.06 6.01 -2.17
C ASN A 168 -9.83 6.07 -3.68
N GLY A 169 -10.81 5.62 -4.48
CA GLY A 169 -10.74 5.69 -5.95
C GLY A 169 -10.77 7.12 -6.46
N VAL A 170 -11.60 7.99 -5.87
CA VAL A 170 -11.68 9.41 -6.21
C VAL A 170 -10.36 10.12 -5.95
N VAL A 171 -9.84 9.98 -4.72
CA VAL A 171 -8.55 10.60 -4.34
C VAL A 171 -7.40 10.04 -5.17
N LYS A 172 -7.41 8.74 -5.51
CA LYS A 172 -6.40 8.14 -6.37
C LYS A 172 -6.38 8.77 -7.75
N ARG A 173 -7.55 8.97 -8.39
CA ARG A 173 -7.66 9.62 -9.72
C ARG A 173 -7.13 11.05 -9.70
N VAL A 174 -7.53 11.86 -8.71
CA VAL A 174 -7.07 13.25 -8.57
C VAL A 174 -5.56 13.31 -8.27
N ARG A 175 -5.05 12.38 -7.46
CA ARG A 175 -3.62 12.28 -7.12
C ARG A 175 -2.76 11.96 -8.35
N THR A 176 -3.21 11.12 -9.27
CA THR A 176 -2.46 10.79 -10.50
C THR A 176 -2.10 12.03 -11.31
N ILE A 177 -2.96 13.05 -11.31
CA ILE A 177 -2.69 14.33 -11.98
C ILE A 177 -1.88 15.26 -11.09
N THR A 178 -2.29 15.39 -9.82
CA THR A 178 -1.75 16.45 -8.95
C THR A 178 -0.41 16.10 -8.30
N GLY A 179 0.01 14.82 -8.29
CA GLY A 179 1.29 14.37 -7.75
C GLY A 179 1.41 14.40 -6.23
N HIS A 180 0.33 14.69 -5.49
CA HIS A 180 0.37 14.80 -4.03
C HIS A 180 0.88 13.51 -3.36
N ASN A 181 1.75 13.70 -2.37
CA ASN A 181 2.26 12.60 -1.54
C ASN A 181 1.12 12.02 -0.66
N PRO A 182 1.00 10.69 -0.50
CA PRO A 182 0.04 10.06 0.40
C PRO A 182 0.06 10.65 1.83
N ASN A 183 1.23 10.99 2.36
CA ASN A 183 1.36 11.59 3.69
C ASN A 183 0.71 12.97 3.77
N TRP A 184 0.80 13.76 2.70
CA TRP A 184 0.10 15.06 2.63
C TRP A 184 -1.42 14.84 2.65
N ILE A 185 -1.91 13.86 1.89
CA ILE A 185 -3.34 13.52 1.83
C ILE A 185 -3.85 13.07 3.21
N TYR A 186 -3.11 12.21 3.91
CA TYR A 186 -3.49 11.78 5.26
C TYR A 186 -3.42 12.92 6.27
N ALA A 187 -2.42 13.80 6.19
CA ALA A 187 -2.37 14.99 7.02
C ALA A 187 -3.59 15.90 6.78
N GLN A 188 -3.98 16.07 5.52
CA GLN A 188 -5.15 16.84 5.14
C GLN A 188 -6.47 16.20 5.60
N CYS A 189 -6.59 14.86 5.53
CA CYS A 189 -7.70 14.15 6.15
C CYS A 189 -7.76 14.41 7.67
N GLY A 190 -6.61 14.43 8.34
CA GLY A 190 -6.50 14.72 9.77
C GLY A 190 -6.97 16.13 10.13
N HIS A 191 -6.72 17.13 9.27
CA HIS A 191 -7.28 18.48 9.43
C HIS A 191 -8.81 18.50 9.40
N TYR A 192 -9.43 17.56 8.69
CA TYR A 192 -10.88 17.37 8.63
C TYR A 192 -11.43 16.44 9.72
N GLY A 193 -10.58 15.89 10.59
CA GLY A 193 -10.99 14.98 11.67
C GLY A 193 -11.08 13.51 11.25
N TYR A 194 -10.46 13.12 10.13
CA TYR A 194 -10.52 11.75 9.61
C TYR A 194 -9.14 11.15 9.41
N ASP A 195 -9.00 9.85 9.69
CA ASP A 195 -7.72 9.15 9.54
C ASP A 195 -7.32 8.90 8.08
N ARG A 196 -8.32 8.75 7.19
CA ARG A 196 -8.12 8.40 5.78
C ARG A 196 -9.33 8.80 4.91
N PRO A 197 -9.15 8.95 3.58
CA PRO A 197 -10.23 9.34 2.67
C PRO A 197 -11.47 8.45 2.74
N ALA A 198 -11.27 7.14 2.98
CA ALA A 198 -12.35 6.16 3.11
C ALA A 198 -13.26 6.34 4.32
N MET A 199 -12.87 7.20 5.27
CA MET A 199 -13.66 7.55 6.45
C MET A 199 -14.39 8.90 6.30
N MET A 200 -14.10 9.64 5.22
CA MET A 200 -14.65 10.97 5.00
C MET A 200 -16.06 10.88 4.41
N PRO A 201 -17.06 11.58 4.97
CA PRO A 201 -18.32 11.81 4.27
C PRO A 201 -18.08 12.47 2.90
N PRO A 202 -18.97 12.27 1.91
CA PRO A 202 -18.83 12.86 0.58
C PRO A 202 -18.58 14.37 0.59
N GLU A 203 -19.22 15.10 1.51
CA GLU A 203 -19.12 16.56 1.61
C GLU A 203 -17.74 17.04 2.09
N ASP A 204 -17.05 16.25 2.92
CA ASP A 204 -15.71 16.55 3.37
C ASP A 204 -14.65 16.04 2.38
N LEU A 205 -14.94 14.95 1.66
CA LEU A 205 -14.10 14.48 0.56
C LEU A 205 -13.93 15.56 -0.51
N GLU A 206 -15.00 16.30 -0.81
CA GLU A 206 -14.94 17.42 -1.75
C GLU A 206 -13.98 18.52 -1.31
N LYS A 207 -13.94 18.83 -0.01
CA LYS A 207 -13.00 19.82 0.53
C LYS A 207 -11.56 19.37 0.29
N LEU A 208 -11.28 18.08 0.53
CA LEU A 208 -9.99 17.47 0.22
C LEU A 208 -9.65 17.54 -1.27
N VAL A 209 -10.60 17.24 -2.15
CA VAL A 209 -10.41 17.33 -3.62
C VAL A 209 -10.15 18.77 -4.04
N CYS A 210 -10.90 19.73 -3.51
CA CYS A 210 -10.68 21.16 -3.74
C CYS A 210 -9.28 21.60 -3.31
N ASP A 211 -8.82 21.19 -2.14
CA ASP A 211 -7.46 21.49 -1.66
C ASP A 211 -6.39 20.90 -2.58
N MET A 212 -6.54 19.64 -2.98
CA MET A 212 -5.60 18.99 -3.90
C MET A 212 -5.52 19.74 -5.24
N CYS A 213 -6.65 20.14 -5.79
CA CYS A 213 -6.69 20.88 -7.05
C CYS A 213 -6.12 22.30 -6.91
N ALA A 214 -6.44 22.99 -5.82
CA ALA A 214 -5.98 24.35 -5.56
C ALA A 214 -4.46 24.41 -5.30
N ASP A 215 -3.92 23.49 -4.50
CA ASP A 215 -2.47 23.36 -4.26
C ASP A 215 -1.74 23.04 -5.57
N PHE A 216 -2.28 22.13 -6.38
CA PHE A 216 -1.72 21.83 -7.69
C PHE A 216 -1.66 23.08 -8.57
N ALA A 217 -2.80 23.72 -8.83
CA ALA A 217 -2.87 24.87 -9.74
C ALA A 217 -1.97 26.03 -9.30
N PHE A 218 -1.83 26.25 -7.99
CA PHE A 218 -0.90 27.21 -7.43
C PHE A 218 0.56 26.78 -7.63
N SER A 219 0.90 25.51 -7.33
CA SER A 219 2.27 24.99 -7.46
C SER A 219 2.79 24.97 -8.90
N VAL A 220 1.92 24.74 -9.89
CA VAL A 220 2.28 24.79 -11.32
C VAL A 220 2.19 26.19 -11.93
N GLY A 221 1.88 27.22 -11.13
CA GLY A 221 1.86 28.62 -11.54
C GLY A 221 0.68 29.04 -12.41
N THR A 222 -0.35 28.18 -12.51
CA THR A 222 -1.53 28.43 -13.36
C THR A 222 -2.58 29.30 -12.67
N ALA A 223 -2.54 29.35 -11.33
CA ALA A 223 -3.35 30.25 -10.52
C ALA A 223 -2.47 31.28 -9.81
N VAL A 224 -2.92 32.54 -9.82
CA VAL A 224 -2.20 33.67 -9.19
C VAL A 224 -2.04 33.48 -7.68
N ASN A 225 -3.05 32.91 -7.03
CA ASN A 225 -3.00 32.57 -5.61
C ASN A 225 -3.90 31.38 -5.30
N ARG A 226 -3.58 30.67 -4.21
CA ARG A 226 -4.30 29.49 -3.75
C ARG A 226 -5.78 29.75 -3.46
N SER A 227 -6.12 30.92 -2.89
CA SER A 227 -7.52 31.26 -2.52
C SER A 227 -8.43 31.38 -3.76
N GLY A 228 -7.92 32.01 -4.82
CA GLY A 228 -8.60 32.09 -6.11
C GLY A 228 -8.74 30.73 -6.78
N ALA A 229 -7.69 29.89 -6.71
CA ALA A 229 -7.75 28.52 -7.20
C ALA A 229 -8.83 27.71 -6.48
N LEU A 230 -8.88 27.81 -5.14
CA LEU A 230 -9.86 27.14 -4.29
C LEU A 230 -11.30 27.57 -4.62
N THR A 231 -11.51 28.88 -4.78
CA THR A 231 -12.83 29.42 -5.17
C THR A 231 -13.24 28.88 -6.55
N SER A 232 -12.31 28.87 -7.51
CA SER A 232 -12.56 28.39 -8.88
C SER A 232 -12.96 26.91 -8.93
N ILE A 233 -12.19 26.04 -8.27
CA ILE A 233 -12.53 24.60 -8.23
C ILE A 233 -13.84 24.38 -7.49
N GLN A 234 -14.11 25.09 -6.41
CA GLN A 234 -15.35 24.93 -5.65
C GLN A 234 -16.58 25.34 -6.46
N SER A 235 -16.49 26.42 -7.25
CA SER A 235 -17.55 26.78 -8.21
C SER A 235 -17.76 25.70 -9.27
N ALA A 236 -16.69 25.08 -9.79
CA ALA A 236 -16.79 24.01 -10.78
C ALA A 236 -17.45 22.75 -10.20
N LEU A 237 -17.12 22.37 -8.95
CA LEU A 237 -17.76 21.24 -8.29
C LEU A 237 -19.22 21.52 -7.95
N ASN A 238 -19.57 22.73 -7.50
CA ASN A 238 -20.97 23.09 -7.24
C ASN A 238 -21.82 23.01 -8.50
N PHE A 239 -21.32 23.53 -9.63
CA PHE A 239 -22.00 23.42 -10.92
C PHE A 239 -22.19 21.95 -11.35
N ALA A 240 -21.18 21.11 -11.14
CA ALA A 240 -21.26 19.68 -11.43
C ALA A 240 -22.33 18.98 -10.58
N LYS A 241 -22.43 19.31 -9.29
CA LYS A 241 -23.49 18.78 -8.42
C LYS A 241 -24.88 19.17 -8.89
N GLU A 242 -25.10 20.45 -9.22
CA GLU A 242 -26.40 20.95 -9.68
C GLU A 242 -26.82 20.33 -11.01
N SER A 243 -25.85 19.96 -11.85
CA SER A 243 -26.07 19.26 -13.13
C SER A 243 -26.10 17.73 -13.03
N GLY A 244 -25.91 17.16 -11.83
CA GLY A 244 -25.89 15.72 -11.60
C GLY A 244 -24.63 15.00 -12.10
N GLN A 245 -23.57 15.74 -12.43
CA GLN A 245 -22.29 15.19 -12.85
C GLN A 245 -21.46 14.71 -11.65
N PRO A 246 -20.74 13.57 -11.75
CA PRO A 246 -19.82 13.14 -10.70
C PRO A 246 -18.73 14.17 -10.41
N ILE A 247 -18.53 14.48 -9.13
CA ILE A 247 -17.53 15.44 -8.63
C ILE A 247 -16.12 15.12 -9.14
N VAL A 248 -15.75 13.83 -9.18
CA VAL A 248 -14.43 13.40 -9.65
C VAL A 248 -14.20 13.79 -11.11
N ASP A 249 -15.21 13.67 -11.97
CA ASP A 249 -15.05 13.99 -13.39
C ASP A 249 -14.95 15.51 -13.59
N ALA A 250 -15.70 16.29 -12.81
CA ALA A 250 -15.59 17.74 -12.81
C ALA A 250 -14.21 18.22 -12.30
N ALA A 251 -13.67 17.60 -11.25
CA ALA A 251 -12.33 17.89 -10.75
C ALA A 251 -11.26 17.57 -11.80
N LEU A 252 -11.35 16.43 -12.48
CA LEU A 252 -10.40 16.04 -13.53
C LEU A 252 -10.47 16.98 -14.73
N MET A 253 -11.67 17.32 -15.21
CA MET A 253 -11.85 18.30 -16.29
C MET A 253 -11.29 19.68 -15.92
N TRP A 254 -11.44 20.09 -14.65
CA TRP A 254 -10.87 21.34 -14.17
C TRP A 254 -9.35 21.29 -14.15
N LEU A 255 -8.76 20.17 -13.69
CA LEU A 255 -7.32 19.95 -13.65
C LEU A 255 -6.70 19.92 -15.05
N GLU A 256 -7.35 19.26 -16.02
CA GLU A 256 -6.90 19.23 -17.42
C GLU A 256 -6.72 20.62 -18.01
N ARG A 257 -7.66 21.54 -17.75
CA ARG A 257 -7.56 22.95 -18.19
C ARG A 257 -6.34 23.65 -17.62
N HIS A 258 -5.97 23.34 -16.37
CA HIS A 258 -4.81 23.95 -15.71
C HIS A 258 -3.50 23.26 -16.11
N GLN A 259 -3.50 21.97 -16.45
CA GLN A 259 -2.32 21.30 -17.03
C GLN A 259 -1.91 21.93 -18.37
N THR A 260 -2.86 22.32 -19.21
CA THR A 260 -2.58 22.87 -20.55
C THR A 260 -1.93 24.27 -20.55
N VAL A 261 -1.97 25.00 -19.44
CA VAL A 261 -1.44 26.38 -19.37
C VAL A 261 0.06 26.40 -19.01
N SER A 262 0.64 25.29 -18.52
CA SER A 262 2.08 25.17 -18.25
C SER A 262 2.94 24.88 -19.49
N SER A 263 2.39 25.03 -20.71
CA SER A 263 3.20 25.05 -21.94
C SER A 263 3.24 26.45 -22.55
N PRO A 264 4.24 27.25 -22.14
CA PRO A 264 4.92 28.09 -23.12
C PRO A 264 6.45 28.07 -22.95
N ARG A 265 7.13 27.77 -24.08
CA ARG A 265 8.48 28.19 -24.52
C ARG A 265 9.66 28.05 -23.56
#